data_AF-A0A9Q8LCI7-F1
#
_entry.id   AF-A0A9Q8LCI7-F1
#
_cell.length_a   1.000
_cell.length_b   1.000
_cell.length_c   1.000
_cell.angle_alpha   90.00
_cell.angle_beta   90.00
_cell.angle_gamma   90.00
#
_symmetry.space_group_name_H-M   'P 1'
#
loop_
_entity.id
_entity.type
_entity.pdbx_description
1 polymer ?
#
loop_
_entity_poly.entity_id
_entity_poly.type
_entity_poly.pdbx_seq_one_letter_code
_entity_poly.pdbx_strand_id
1 'polypeptide(L)'
;MKLKALSESTSAGHNRLVSIPHGWAIYPVVLLMAVLCRHLILDDDPNKCQALTRGGHWYQDKWLVPGCDTADHNRREIKDCANGESRKIVVFAGDLQTQGTYWAIAQRLDSRLHVPEVRQQRGEDLNFSKDNIEVEYIWDPYLNGTKIIHRMEDLRDGKAIKPMLTVIGAGHSFVDRDEGVQYAKAVESLASIAYSSSEFARKPAGSSDVFTFLDGPGDLLLLAPAERPFNHDGSAPDLTPVQEANDALKAAADAHPAISIMWSFSDMTEPRKEMYANDGINVSGEVSCRRADVLLNLRCNARIGRYDGFIHKGICCGVWKRNWIQIGFLIIALAILPLVLLAYLKLPYLSDANRPVVRATCAFTSVVTLQYITDRTHVFEQVKRIPLDLNNLGSMILITFVVGAATLRPCKPVRKFAPGEKFPDQPFLPRDQTDEWKGWMQALIIIYHYNMAWRGADWFWEIIRLTMASYLFLTGFGHTVYFLQKKDFSAKRFVNVMIRTNLLPITLAYVLGTRWVLYYYMALSTFWYCVSPWP
;
A
#
# COMPACT_ATOMS: atom_id res chain seq x y z
N MET A 1 33.06 -3.34 -65.75
CA MET A 1 33.97 -3.25 -64.58
C MET A 1 33.41 -2.16 -63.66
N LYS A 2 32.20 -2.27 -63.11
CA LYS A 2 31.72 -3.16 -62.01
C LYS A 2 32.57 -3.07 -60.73
N LEU A 3 31.91 -2.54 -59.69
CA LEU A 3 32.02 -2.86 -58.27
C LEU A 3 33.23 -2.30 -57.48
N LYS A 4 33.15 -1.02 -57.10
CA LYS A 4 33.80 -0.52 -55.88
C LYS A 4 33.02 0.59 -55.14
N ALA A 5 31.71 0.70 -55.38
CA ALA A 5 30.89 1.81 -54.86
C ALA A 5 29.66 1.37 -54.02
N LEU A 6 29.62 0.12 -53.51
CA LEU A 6 28.42 -0.41 -52.82
C LEU A 6 28.70 -1.17 -51.49
N SER A 7 29.81 -0.89 -50.80
CA SER A 7 30.15 -1.61 -49.55
C SER A 7 30.22 -0.74 -48.27
N GLU A 8 30.03 0.58 -48.34
CA GLU A 8 30.11 1.46 -47.15
C GLU A 8 28.79 2.13 -46.76
N SER A 9 27.64 1.60 -47.23
CA SER A 9 26.31 2.14 -46.92
C SER A 9 25.52 1.32 -45.88
N THR A 10 26.05 0.19 -45.40
CA THR A 10 25.31 -0.73 -44.50
C THR A 10 26.05 -1.00 -43.20
N SER A 11 26.27 0.05 -42.40
CA SER A 11 26.61 -0.10 -40.97
C SER A 11 26.12 1.06 -40.08
N ALA A 12 25.28 1.96 -40.60
CA ALA A 12 24.76 3.10 -39.85
C ALA A 12 23.27 2.94 -39.45
N GLY A 13 22.78 1.70 -39.42
CA GLY A 13 21.38 1.39 -39.14
C GLY A 13 21.24 0.37 -38.02
N HIS A 14 21.61 0.73 -36.78
CA HIS A 14 21.01 0.16 -35.57
C HIS A 14 21.14 1.18 -34.43
N ASN A 15 19.99 1.60 -33.91
CA ASN A 15 19.80 2.38 -32.68
C ASN A 15 20.24 3.85 -32.70
N ARG A 16 19.64 4.67 -33.56
CA ARG A 16 19.28 6.03 -33.12
C ARG A 16 17.87 6.01 -32.57
N LEU A 17 17.72 5.54 -31.32
CA LEU A 17 16.68 6.15 -30.48
C LEU A 17 16.97 7.65 -30.53
N VAL A 18 16.00 8.46 -30.96
CA VAL A 18 16.12 9.92 -30.98
C VAL A 18 16.48 10.34 -29.56
N SER A 19 17.77 10.59 -29.31
CA SER A 19 18.23 11.01 -28.00
C SER A 19 17.79 12.45 -27.86
N ILE A 20 16.66 12.67 -27.18
CA ILE A 20 16.28 14.00 -26.73
C ILE A 20 17.48 14.47 -25.88
N PRO A 21 18.23 15.51 -26.28
CA PRO A 21 19.53 15.84 -25.67
C PRO A 21 19.44 16.17 -24.16
N HIS A 22 18.21 16.32 -23.66
CA HIS A 22 17.86 16.59 -22.26
C HIS A 22 16.72 15.71 -21.72
N GLY A 23 16.37 14.62 -22.42
CA GLY A 23 15.23 13.76 -22.05
C GLY A 23 15.35 13.17 -20.65
N TRP A 24 16.57 12.82 -20.23
CA TRP A 24 16.88 12.31 -18.88
C TRP A 24 16.55 13.30 -17.74
N ALA A 25 16.51 14.60 -18.04
CA ALA A 25 16.31 15.64 -17.04
C ALA A 25 14.86 16.15 -17.03
N ILE A 26 14.22 16.20 -18.19
CA ILE A 26 12.81 16.60 -18.36
C ILE A 26 11.88 15.49 -17.88
N TYR A 27 12.19 14.23 -18.19
CA TYR A 27 11.36 13.08 -17.85
C TYR A 27 10.97 12.97 -16.36
N PRO A 28 11.91 13.02 -15.39
CA PRO A 28 11.54 12.88 -13.98
C PRO A 28 10.69 14.05 -13.47
N VAL A 29 10.92 15.27 -13.94
CA VAL A 29 10.11 16.43 -13.57
C VAL A 29 8.69 16.31 -14.13
N VAL A 30 8.57 15.96 -15.41
CA VAL A 30 7.27 15.73 -16.05
C VAL A 30 6.52 14.58 -15.37
N LEU A 31 7.22 13.49 -15.04
CA LEU A 31 6.65 12.35 -14.31
C LEU A 31 6.12 12.79 -12.94
N LEU A 32 6.94 13.47 -12.14
CA LEU A 32 6.53 13.95 -10.81
C LEU A 32 5.35 14.94 -10.90
N MET A 33 5.37 15.85 -11.87
CA MET A 33 4.25 16.77 -12.10
C MET A 33 2.99 16.05 -12.56
N ALA A 34 3.09 15.07 -13.46
CA ALA A 34 1.95 14.28 -13.91
C ALA A 34 1.34 13.47 -12.76
N VAL A 35 2.19 12.89 -11.90
CA VAL A 35 1.81 12.15 -10.70
C VAL A 35 1.08 13.07 -9.70
N LEU A 36 1.59 14.28 -9.46
CA LEU A 36 0.93 15.27 -8.61
C LEU A 36 -0.39 15.77 -9.20
N CYS A 37 -0.42 16.10 -10.49
CA CYS A 37 -1.65 16.53 -11.15
C CYS A 37 -2.72 15.45 -11.09
N ARG A 38 -2.36 14.18 -11.33
CA ARG A 38 -3.31 13.06 -11.19
C ARG A 38 -3.86 12.98 -9.77
N HIS A 39 -3.01 13.06 -8.75
CA HIS A 39 -3.45 12.93 -7.36
C HIS A 39 -4.29 14.12 -6.86
N LEU A 40 -3.97 15.34 -7.29
CA LEU A 40 -4.67 16.55 -6.80
C LEU A 40 -5.95 16.88 -7.57
N ILE A 41 -6.03 16.49 -8.86
CA ILE A 41 -7.12 16.91 -9.75
C ILE A 41 -8.04 15.74 -10.13
N LEU A 42 -7.52 14.51 -10.25
CA LEU A 42 -8.26 13.36 -10.79
C LEU A 42 -8.56 12.27 -9.76
N ASP A 43 -8.11 12.42 -8.51
CA ASP A 43 -8.30 11.39 -7.47
C ASP A 43 -9.45 11.78 -6.53
N ASP A 44 -10.60 11.13 -6.71
CA ASP A 44 -11.79 11.33 -5.87
C ASP A 44 -11.64 10.68 -4.47
N ASP A 45 -10.63 9.84 -4.28
CA ASP A 45 -10.32 9.17 -3.02
C ASP A 45 -8.81 9.21 -2.71
N PRO A 46 -8.27 10.41 -2.39
CA PRO A 46 -6.84 10.61 -2.23
C PRO A 46 -6.24 9.85 -1.05
N ASN A 47 -7.05 9.48 -0.06
CA ASN A 47 -6.59 8.72 1.12
C ASN A 47 -7.05 7.24 1.09
N LYS A 48 -7.65 6.78 -0.01
CA LYS A 48 -8.14 5.40 -0.18
C LYS A 48 -9.11 4.96 0.94
N CYS A 49 -9.95 5.88 1.41
CA CYS A 49 -10.99 5.58 2.40
C CYS A 49 -12.22 4.95 1.75
N GLN A 50 -12.62 5.45 0.58
CA GLN A 50 -13.75 4.88 -0.17
C GLN A 50 -13.40 3.50 -0.74
N ALA A 51 -12.12 3.20 -0.94
CA ALA A 51 -11.68 1.84 -1.28
C ALA A 51 -12.18 0.79 -0.25
N LEU A 52 -12.21 1.14 1.04
CA LEU A 52 -12.73 0.26 2.12
C LEU A 52 -14.24 0.04 2.03
N THR A 53 -14.98 1.03 1.55
CA THR A 53 -16.45 0.98 1.48
C THR A 53 -16.94 0.37 0.17
N ARG A 54 -16.26 0.63 -0.95
CA ARG A 54 -16.69 0.26 -2.31
C ARG A 54 -16.62 -1.23 -2.61
N GLY A 55 -15.65 -1.95 -2.05
CA GLY A 55 -15.54 -3.38 -2.31
C GLY A 55 -14.20 -3.99 -1.93
N GLY A 56 -14.06 -5.25 -2.28
CA GLY A 56 -12.83 -6.02 -2.11
C GLY A 56 -13.03 -7.45 -2.59
N HIS A 57 -12.01 -8.28 -2.38
CA HIS A 57 -12.10 -9.68 -2.74
C HIS A 57 -11.35 -10.55 -1.74
N TRP A 58 -11.78 -11.79 -1.64
CA TRP A 58 -11.07 -12.77 -0.86
C TRP A 58 -9.91 -13.37 -1.64
N TYR A 59 -8.77 -13.49 -0.97
CA TYR A 59 -7.66 -14.31 -1.41
C TYR A 59 -7.32 -15.29 -0.29
N GLN A 60 -7.69 -16.57 -0.49
CA GLN A 60 -7.69 -17.57 0.57
C GLN A 60 -8.52 -17.06 1.76
N ASP A 61 -7.94 -16.99 2.96
CA ASP A 61 -8.61 -16.53 4.19
C ASP A 61 -8.43 -15.02 4.45
N LYS A 62 -7.90 -14.26 3.49
CA LYS A 62 -7.58 -12.83 3.65
C LYS A 62 -8.46 -11.97 2.79
N TRP A 63 -9.02 -10.93 3.41
CA TRP A 63 -9.72 -9.86 2.70
C TRP A 63 -8.71 -8.88 2.10
N LEU A 64 -8.77 -8.67 0.78
CA LEU A 64 -7.94 -7.73 0.04
C LEU A 64 -8.78 -6.54 -0.44
N VAL A 65 -8.33 -5.34 -0.09
CA VAL A 65 -8.93 -4.08 -0.49
C VAL A 65 -8.19 -3.54 -1.71
N PRO A 66 -8.88 -3.00 -2.73
CA PRO A 66 -8.21 -2.45 -3.90
C PRO A 66 -7.38 -1.21 -3.53
N GLY A 67 -6.09 -1.22 -3.88
CA GLY A 67 -5.22 -0.05 -3.80
C GLY A 67 -4.65 0.31 -2.42
N CYS A 68 -5.01 -0.41 -1.36
CA CYS A 68 -4.45 -0.24 -0.01
C CYS A 68 -4.59 -1.52 0.84
N ASP A 69 -3.92 -1.62 1.98
CA ASP A 69 -4.01 -2.76 2.92
C ASP A 69 -4.79 -2.38 4.19
N THR A 70 -5.29 -3.39 4.89
CA THR A 70 -5.93 -3.26 6.21
C THR A 70 -4.96 -3.63 7.33
N ALA A 71 -5.14 -3.00 8.48
CA ALA A 71 -4.40 -3.29 9.70
C ALA A 71 -5.34 -3.87 10.78
N ASP A 72 -4.84 -4.88 11.49
CA ASP A 72 -5.55 -5.43 12.64
C ASP A 72 -5.37 -4.50 13.85
N HIS A 73 -6.47 -3.98 14.37
CA HIS A 73 -6.45 -3.13 15.56
C HIS A 73 -6.62 -3.93 16.84
N ASN A 74 -5.72 -3.69 17.79
CA ASN A 74 -5.82 -4.24 19.14
C ASN A 74 -6.59 -3.30 20.08
N ARG A 75 -6.99 -3.80 21.25
CA ARG A 75 -7.72 -3.04 22.28
C ARG A 75 -7.10 -1.67 22.61
N ARG A 76 -5.77 -1.57 22.72
CA ARG A 76 -5.09 -0.30 23.07
C ARG A 76 -5.23 0.71 21.95
N GLU A 77 -5.04 0.26 20.71
CA GLU A 77 -5.18 1.09 19.52
C GLU A 77 -6.62 1.60 19.34
N ILE A 78 -7.63 0.76 19.60
CA ILE A 78 -9.04 1.19 19.57
C ILE A 78 -9.30 2.24 20.66
N LYS A 79 -8.74 2.07 21.86
CA LYS A 79 -8.80 3.06 22.95
C LYS A 79 -8.14 4.39 22.56
N ASP A 80 -6.97 4.33 21.95
CA ASP A 80 -6.24 5.52 21.49
C ASP A 80 -7.01 6.24 20.37
N CYS A 81 -7.66 5.48 19.47
CA CYS A 81 -8.56 6.02 18.46
C CYS A 81 -9.76 6.75 19.06
N ALA A 82 -10.36 6.20 20.13
CA ALA A 82 -11.48 6.82 20.83
C ALA A 82 -11.11 8.11 21.59
N ASN A 83 -9.82 8.48 21.65
CA ASN A 83 -9.30 9.63 22.39
C ASN A 83 -9.71 9.56 23.87
N GLY A 84 -9.01 8.67 24.60
CA GLY A 84 -9.40 8.05 25.88
C GLY A 84 -9.85 8.90 27.07
N GLU A 85 -10.08 10.19 26.88
CA GLU A 85 -10.62 11.15 27.86
C GLU A 85 -12.15 11.30 27.80
N SER A 86 -12.80 10.98 26.66
CA SER A 86 -14.26 11.13 26.49
C SER A 86 -14.96 9.78 26.22
N ARG A 87 -16.17 9.59 26.76
CA ARG A 87 -17.02 8.41 26.45
C ARG A 87 -17.37 8.44 24.96
N LYS A 88 -16.95 7.41 24.22
CA LYS A 88 -17.31 7.25 22.80
C LYS A 88 -18.28 6.10 22.63
N ILE A 89 -19.27 6.32 21.77
CA ILE A 89 -20.28 5.31 21.43
C ILE A 89 -20.03 4.82 20.01
N VAL A 90 -20.08 3.51 19.81
CA VAL A 90 -20.22 2.84 18.53
C VAL A 90 -21.63 2.25 18.48
N VAL A 91 -22.41 2.61 17.48
CA VAL A 91 -23.81 2.19 17.35
C VAL A 91 -23.95 1.25 16.16
N PHE A 92 -24.55 0.09 16.39
CA PHE A 92 -25.05 -0.81 15.36
C PHE A 92 -26.56 -0.84 15.45
N ALA A 93 -27.26 -0.74 14.32
CA ALA A 93 -28.71 -0.77 14.32
C ALA A 93 -29.26 -1.53 13.11
N GLY A 94 -30.33 -2.28 13.33
CA GLY A 94 -31.06 -2.96 12.26
C GLY A 94 -31.36 -4.42 12.59
N ASP A 95 -31.07 -5.31 11.65
CA ASP A 95 -31.32 -6.75 11.75
C ASP A 95 -30.11 -7.53 12.31
N LEU A 96 -30.24 -8.87 12.37
CA LEU A 96 -29.23 -9.76 12.97
C LEU A 96 -27.87 -9.71 12.25
N GLN A 97 -27.81 -9.29 10.99
CA GLN A 97 -26.56 -9.26 10.22
C GLN A 97 -25.56 -8.25 10.78
N THR A 98 -26.07 -7.13 11.29
CA THR A 98 -25.23 -6.12 11.95
C THR A 98 -24.81 -6.53 13.37
N GLN A 99 -25.54 -7.46 13.99
CA GLN A 99 -25.24 -7.95 15.35
C GLN A 99 -23.95 -8.77 15.40
N GLY A 100 -23.64 -9.56 14.36
CA GLY A 100 -22.37 -10.28 14.26
C GLY A 100 -21.17 -9.32 14.30
N THR A 101 -21.29 -8.18 13.61
CA THR A 101 -20.25 -7.14 13.59
C THR A 101 -20.12 -6.42 14.95
N TYR A 102 -21.24 -6.20 15.65
CA TYR A 102 -21.25 -5.72 17.03
C TYR A 102 -20.41 -6.63 17.95
N TRP A 103 -20.65 -7.95 17.89
CA TRP A 103 -19.92 -8.92 18.71
C TRP A 103 -18.43 -8.97 18.34
N ALA A 104 -18.09 -8.85 17.06
CA ALA A 104 -16.70 -8.81 16.62
C ALA A 104 -15.94 -7.59 17.18
N ILE A 105 -16.57 -6.40 17.23
CA ILE A 105 -15.96 -5.22 17.88
C ILE A 105 -15.86 -5.42 19.40
N ALA A 106 -16.92 -5.93 20.05
CA ALA A 106 -16.92 -6.16 21.49
C ALA A 106 -15.82 -7.15 21.91
N GLN A 107 -15.60 -8.22 21.12
CA GLN A 107 -14.54 -9.20 21.36
C GLN A 107 -13.13 -8.61 21.16
N ARG A 108 -12.95 -7.63 20.27
CA ARG A 108 -11.67 -6.91 20.13
C ARG A 108 -11.36 -6.03 21.35
N LEU A 109 -12.38 -5.51 22.01
CA LEU A 109 -12.25 -4.74 23.26
C LEU A 109 -12.04 -5.64 24.49
N ASP A 110 -12.64 -6.82 24.51
CA ASP A 110 -12.41 -7.83 25.55
C ASP A 110 -12.32 -9.23 24.94
N SER A 111 -11.10 -9.73 24.77
CA SER A 111 -10.85 -11.05 24.17
C SER A 111 -11.38 -12.23 25.00
N ARG A 112 -11.78 -12.00 26.26
CA ARG A 112 -12.40 -13.01 27.13
C ARG A 112 -13.92 -13.01 27.02
N LEU A 113 -14.50 -12.08 26.28
CA LEU A 113 -15.95 -12.01 26.08
C LEU A 113 -16.41 -13.26 25.32
N HIS A 114 -17.36 -13.98 25.92
CA HIS A 114 -18.03 -15.07 25.24
C HIS A 114 -18.99 -14.49 24.21
N VAL A 115 -18.78 -14.84 22.93
CA VAL A 115 -19.67 -14.47 21.84
C VAL A 115 -20.72 -15.58 21.70
N PRO A 116 -22.02 -15.27 21.82
CA PRO A 116 -23.07 -16.26 21.66
C PRO A 116 -23.08 -16.79 20.22
N GLU A 117 -23.38 -18.08 20.06
CA GLU A 117 -23.62 -18.65 18.74
C GLU A 117 -24.77 -17.91 18.04
N VAL A 118 -24.71 -17.82 16.71
CA VAL A 118 -25.75 -17.14 15.91
C VAL A 118 -27.16 -17.63 16.21
N ARG A 119 -27.35 -18.94 16.50
CA ARG A 119 -28.66 -19.48 16.87
C ARG A 119 -29.19 -19.00 18.23
N GLN A 120 -28.31 -18.51 19.09
CA GLN A 120 -28.62 -18.01 20.43
C GLN A 120 -28.83 -16.49 20.43
N GLN A 121 -28.45 -15.83 19.33
CA GLN A 121 -28.62 -14.40 19.16
C GLN A 121 -30.11 -14.07 19.04
N ARG A 122 -30.59 -13.25 19.97
CA ARG A 122 -31.96 -12.76 20.00
C ARG A 122 -31.98 -11.36 19.41
N GLY A 123 -33.08 -11.04 18.74
CA GLY A 123 -33.38 -9.69 18.28
C GLY A 123 -33.75 -8.79 19.45
N GLU A 124 -32.75 -8.43 20.26
CA GLU A 124 -32.88 -7.57 21.43
C GLU A 124 -31.76 -6.54 21.46
N ASP A 125 -32.01 -5.42 22.14
CA ASP A 125 -31.02 -4.38 22.35
C ASP A 125 -29.86 -4.91 23.20
N LEU A 126 -28.63 -4.65 22.76
CA LEU A 126 -27.42 -5.02 23.51
C LEU A 126 -26.58 -3.79 23.82
N ASN A 127 -25.88 -3.82 24.94
CA ASN A 127 -24.92 -2.80 25.32
C ASN A 127 -23.68 -3.44 25.95
N PHE A 128 -22.51 -3.05 25.47
CA PHE A 128 -21.22 -3.47 25.99
C PHE A 128 -20.35 -2.24 26.24
N SER A 129 -19.75 -2.13 27.42
CA SER A 129 -18.84 -1.02 27.74
C SER A 129 -17.52 -1.49 28.33
N LYS A 130 -16.42 -0.96 27.78
CA LYS A 130 -15.05 -1.20 28.24
C LYS A 130 -14.15 -0.02 27.89
N ASP A 131 -13.27 0.39 28.82
CA ASP A 131 -12.26 1.44 28.59
C ASP A 131 -12.80 2.77 28.03
N ASN A 132 -13.94 3.24 28.54
CA ASN A 132 -14.66 4.45 28.06
C ASN A 132 -15.19 4.35 26.62
N ILE A 133 -15.21 3.15 26.06
CA ILE A 133 -15.87 2.84 24.79
C ILE A 133 -17.14 2.06 25.12
N GLU A 134 -18.25 2.53 24.57
CA GLU A 134 -19.54 1.86 24.62
C GLU A 134 -19.89 1.40 23.21
N VAL A 135 -20.25 0.14 23.07
CA VAL A 135 -20.76 -0.44 21.85
C VAL A 135 -22.22 -0.77 22.12
N GLU A 136 -23.12 -0.17 21.36
CA GLU A 136 -24.57 -0.33 21.49
C GLU A 136 -25.09 -1.02 20.23
N TYR A 137 -25.94 -2.02 20.42
CA TYR A 137 -26.75 -2.64 19.37
C TYR A 137 -28.22 -2.29 19.60
N ILE A 138 -28.86 -1.72 18.58
CA ILE A 138 -30.27 -1.37 18.57
C ILE A 138 -30.98 -2.35 17.65
N TRP A 139 -31.84 -3.19 18.22
CA TRP A 139 -32.67 -4.08 17.43
C TRP A 139 -33.81 -3.29 16.80
N ASP A 140 -33.71 -3.05 15.49
CA ASP A 140 -34.71 -2.32 14.73
C ASP A 140 -34.76 -2.80 13.27
N PRO A 141 -35.30 -4.00 13.02
CA PRO A 141 -35.32 -4.62 11.70
C PRO A 141 -36.11 -3.83 10.64
N TYR A 142 -36.87 -2.81 11.05
CA TYR A 142 -37.67 -1.97 10.15
C TYR A 142 -37.28 -0.50 10.16
N LEU A 143 -36.22 -0.14 10.89
CA LEU A 143 -35.64 1.21 10.92
C LEU A 143 -36.66 2.31 11.28
N ASN A 144 -37.65 1.99 12.11
CA ASN A 144 -38.74 2.90 12.50
C ASN A 144 -38.83 3.13 14.01
N GLY A 145 -37.87 2.61 14.77
CA GLY A 145 -37.78 2.74 16.21
C GLY A 145 -37.39 4.16 16.64
N THR A 146 -37.91 4.60 17.79
CA THR A 146 -37.57 5.91 18.36
C THR A 146 -36.10 6.01 18.78
N LYS A 147 -35.50 4.88 19.18
CA LYS A 147 -34.11 4.82 19.66
C LYS A 147 -33.10 5.16 18.56
N ILE A 148 -33.27 4.62 17.35
CA ILE A 148 -32.38 4.93 16.22
C ILE A 148 -32.56 6.38 15.75
N ILE A 149 -33.79 6.89 15.75
CA ILE A 149 -34.10 8.28 15.42
C ILE A 149 -33.38 9.23 16.38
N HIS A 150 -33.47 8.99 17.69
CA HIS A 150 -32.75 9.80 18.69
C HIS A 150 -31.23 9.76 18.49
N ARG A 151 -30.65 8.62 18.07
CA ARG A 151 -29.22 8.55 17.73
C ARG A 151 -28.85 9.37 16.49
N MET A 152 -29.73 9.43 15.48
CA MET A 152 -29.53 10.32 14.33
C MET A 152 -29.61 11.79 14.72
N GLU A 153 -30.50 12.15 15.65
CA GLU A 153 -30.58 13.50 16.22
C GLU A 153 -29.34 13.85 17.04
N ASP A 154 -28.82 12.92 17.86
CA ASP A 154 -27.59 13.11 18.63
C ASP A 154 -26.37 13.33 17.72
N LEU A 155 -26.33 12.63 16.57
CA LEU A 155 -25.33 12.85 15.52
C LEU A 155 -25.45 14.24 14.86
N ARG A 156 -26.69 14.67 14.57
CA ARG A 156 -27.01 15.98 13.96
C ARG A 156 -26.65 17.15 14.87
N ASP A 157 -27.05 17.06 16.14
CA ASP A 157 -27.02 18.16 17.11
C ASP A 157 -25.68 18.26 17.86
N GLY A 158 -24.73 17.37 17.59
CA GLY A 158 -23.39 17.43 18.18
C GLY A 158 -23.37 17.34 19.71
N LYS A 159 -24.32 16.60 20.31
CA LYS A 159 -24.46 16.51 21.78
C LYS A 159 -23.22 15.92 22.46
N ALA A 160 -23.14 16.08 23.78
CA ALA A 160 -21.99 15.69 24.62
C ALA A 160 -21.54 14.21 24.45
N ILE A 161 -22.40 13.32 23.97
CA ILE A 161 -22.08 11.92 23.67
C ILE A 161 -22.43 11.60 22.21
N LYS A 162 -21.62 12.13 21.28
CA LYS A 162 -21.75 11.86 19.84
C LYS A 162 -21.14 10.49 19.47
N PRO A 163 -21.84 9.63 18.71
CA PRO A 163 -21.28 8.38 18.21
C PRO A 163 -20.09 8.63 17.28
N MET A 164 -18.99 7.91 17.46
CA MET A 164 -17.84 8.01 16.56
C MET A 164 -18.02 7.17 15.28
N LEU A 165 -18.89 6.17 15.35
CA LEU A 165 -19.19 5.22 14.27
C LEU A 165 -20.62 4.72 14.47
N THR A 166 -21.46 4.88 13.45
CA THR A 166 -22.81 4.32 13.42
C THR A 166 -22.97 3.50 12.14
N VAL A 167 -23.39 2.25 12.29
CA VAL A 167 -23.65 1.32 11.18
C VAL A 167 -25.10 0.90 11.23
N ILE A 168 -25.84 1.17 10.16
CA ILE A 168 -27.26 0.83 10.03
C ILE A 168 -27.41 -0.22 8.94
N GLY A 169 -28.07 -1.34 9.22
CA GLY A 169 -28.26 -2.42 8.27
C GLY A 169 -29.47 -3.26 8.61
N ALA A 170 -30.51 -3.20 7.77
CA ALA A 170 -31.75 -3.96 7.95
C ALA A 170 -32.19 -4.66 6.65
N GLY A 171 -31.28 -4.79 5.68
CA GLY A 171 -31.63 -5.20 4.32
C GLY A 171 -32.30 -6.57 4.26
N HIS A 172 -31.93 -7.51 5.14
CA HIS A 172 -32.53 -8.84 5.12
C HIS A 172 -34.01 -8.81 5.54
N SER A 173 -34.36 -8.04 6.57
CA SER A 173 -35.75 -7.93 7.06
C SER A 173 -36.71 -7.30 6.05
N PHE A 174 -36.22 -6.37 5.21
CA PHE A 174 -37.01 -5.78 4.12
C PHE A 174 -37.11 -6.73 2.92
N VAL A 175 -36.01 -7.41 2.57
CA VAL A 175 -35.99 -8.38 1.47
C VAL A 175 -36.94 -9.54 1.73
N ASP A 176 -36.98 -10.08 2.95
CA ASP A 176 -37.87 -11.19 3.33
C ASP A 176 -39.36 -10.86 3.18
N ARG A 177 -39.71 -9.57 3.14
CA ARG A 177 -41.08 -9.07 2.97
C ARG A 177 -41.39 -8.60 1.57
N ASP A 178 -40.47 -8.76 0.62
CA ASP A 178 -40.58 -8.19 -0.74
C ASP A 178 -40.68 -6.66 -0.73
N GLU A 179 -40.07 -6.02 0.28
CA GLU A 179 -40.10 -4.57 0.52
C GLU A 179 -38.71 -3.94 0.28
N GLY A 180 -37.88 -4.54 -0.58
CA GLY A 180 -36.50 -4.10 -0.84
C GLY A 180 -36.36 -2.62 -1.22
N VAL A 181 -37.29 -2.08 -2.00
CA VAL A 181 -37.30 -0.65 -2.36
C VAL A 181 -37.62 0.25 -1.17
N GLN A 182 -38.40 -0.23 -0.20
CA GLN A 182 -38.71 0.52 1.02
C GLN A 182 -37.49 0.64 1.93
N TYR A 183 -36.58 -0.34 1.88
CA TYR A 183 -35.32 -0.28 2.63
C TYR A 183 -34.52 0.98 2.30
N ALA A 184 -34.35 1.27 1.00
CA ALA A 184 -33.64 2.46 0.54
C ALA A 184 -34.30 3.76 1.05
N LYS A 185 -35.63 3.83 1.05
CA LYS A 185 -36.38 4.99 1.57
C LYS A 185 -36.25 5.16 3.08
N ALA A 186 -36.27 4.06 3.84
CA ALA A 186 -36.09 4.09 5.29
C ALA A 186 -34.69 4.59 5.65
N VAL A 187 -33.68 4.08 4.94
CA VAL A 187 -32.29 4.52 5.04
C VAL A 187 -32.12 6.00 4.69
N GLU A 188 -32.71 6.45 3.58
CA GLU A 188 -32.67 7.85 3.14
C GLU A 188 -33.32 8.78 4.17
N SER A 189 -34.46 8.38 4.73
CA SER A 189 -35.14 9.12 5.80
C SER A 189 -34.23 9.30 7.03
N LEU A 190 -33.62 8.22 7.53
CA LEU A 190 -32.69 8.30 8.67
C LEU A 190 -31.45 9.13 8.36
N ALA A 191 -30.86 8.95 7.18
CA ALA A 191 -29.73 9.73 6.72
C ALA A 191 -30.05 11.23 6.65
N SER A 192 -31.25 11.60 6.16
CA SER A 192 -31.68 12.99 6.05
C SER A 192 -31.74 13.70 7.42
N ILE A 193 -32.07 12.98 8.49
CA ILE A 193 -32.06 13.51 9.86
C ILE A 193 -30.63 13.91 10.23
N ALA A 194 -29.66 13.02 10.05
CA ALA A 194 -28.26 13.27 10.39
C ALA A 194 -27.63 14.42 9.56
N TYR A 195 -27.91 14.47 8.25
CA TYR A 195 -27.30 15.44 7.32
C TYR A 195 -28.02 16.79 7.20
N SER A 196 -29.12 16.97 7.93
CA SER A 196 -29.88 18.24 7.94
C SER A 196 -29.10 19.41 8.57
N SER A 197 -28.16 19.12 9.47
CA SER A 197 -27.23 20.10 10.06
C SER A 197 -26.05 20.42 9.13
N SER A 198 -25.49 21.62 9.25
CA SER A 198 -24.22 21.99 8.59
C SER A 198 -22.99 21.37 9.27
N GLU A 199 -23.13 20.81 10.47
CA GLU A 199 -22.00 20.25 11.25
C GLU A 199 -21.61 18.84 10.83
N PHE A 200 -22.54 18.08 10.21
CA PHE A 200 -22.27 16.74 9.72
C PHE A 200 -22.04 16.75 8.20
N ALA A 201 -20.91 16.21 7.77
CA ALA A 201 -20.45 16.35 6.39
C ALA A 201 -21.39 15.63 5.40
N ARG A 202 -21.82 16.34 4.36
CA ARG A 202 -22.71 15.82 3.30
C ARG A 202 -21.99 15.07 2.18
N LYS A 203 -20.81 14.53 2.44
CA LYS A 203 -19.95 13.92 1.40
C LYS A 203 -19.50 12.52 1.82
N PRO A 204 -19.11 11.67 0.87
CA PRO A 204 -18.66 10.32 1.17
C PRO A 204 -17.46 10.32 2.12
N ALA A 205 -17.37 9.28 2.94
CA ALA A 205 -16.26 9.07 3.86
C ALA A 205 -14.91 9.17 3.11
N GLY A 206 -14.04 10.08 3.59
CA GLY A 206 -12.69 10.27 3.05
C GLY A 206 -12.56 11.17 1.82
N SER A 207 -13.64 11.83 1.39
CA SER A 207 -13.53 12.99 0.50
C SER A 207 -12.61 14.07 1.10
N SER A 208 -11.86 14.77 0.26
CA SER A 208 -10.82 15.73 0.67
C SER A 208 -11.32 16.86 1.59
N ASP A 209 -12.59 17.25 1.44
CA ASP A 209 -13.21 18.31 2.25
C ASP A 209 -13.63 17.83 3.65
N VAL A 210 -13.79 16.52 3.83
CA VAL A 210 -14.20 15.91 5.10
C VAL A 210 -13.00 15.33 5.83
N PHE A 211 -12.05 14.78 5.08
CA PHE A 211 -10.88 14.14 5.64
C PHE A 211 -9.91 15.17 6.21
N THR A 212 -9.59 15.04 7.50
CA THR A 212 -8.58 15.86 8.16
C THR A 212 -7.35 15.03 8.53
N PHE A 213 -6.18 15.66 8.53
CA PHE A 213 -4.95 15.01 9.00
C PHE A 213 -5.07 14.51 10.44
N LEU A 214 -5.90 15.17 11.28
CA LEU A 214 -6.04 14.91 12.72
C LEU A 214 -7.14 13.91 13.10
N ASP A 215 -8.24 13.85 12.34
CA ASP A 215 -9.39 13.00 12.66
C ASP A 215 -9.77 12.02 11.53
N GLY A 216 -9.04 12.05 10.41
CA GLY A 216 -9.40 11.28 9.22
C GLY A 216 -10.78 11.70 8.72
N PRO A 217 -11.68 10.75 8.40
CA PRO A 217 -13.01 11.07 7.90
C PRO A 217 -13.98 11.59 8.99
N GLY A 218 -13.53 11.72 10.25
CA GLY A 218 -14.39 12.16 11.35
C GLY A 218 -15.37 11.08 11.80
N ASP A 219 -16.48 11.50 12.41
CA ASP A 219 -17.54 10.58 12.83
C ASP A 219 -18.30 10.04 11.62
N LEU A 220 -18.66 8.76 11.67
CA LEU A 220 -19.17 8.03 10.50
C LEU A 220 -20.62 7.58 10.70
N LEU A 221 -21.43 7.78 9.66
CA LEU A 221 -22.73 7.12 9.47
C LEU A 221 -22.63 6.25 8.21
N LEU A 222 -22.68 4.94 8.40
CA LEU A 222 -22.48 3.94 7.36
C LEU A 222 -23.70 3.05 7.25
N LEU A 223 -24.02 2.66 6.02
CA LEU A 223 -25.22 1.91 5.69
C LEU A 223 -24.80 0.57 5.09
N ALA A 224 -25.37 -0.53 5.57
CA ALA A 224 -25.09 -1.85 5.03
C ALA A 224 -26.02 -2.16 3.85
N PRO A 225 -25.52 -2.71 2.74
CA PRO A 225 -26.37 -3.22 1.68
C PRO A 225 -27.17 -4.44 2.15
N ALA A 226 -28.21 -4.82 1.39
CA ALA A 226 -28.85 -6.12 1.55
C ALA A 226 -27.86 -7.23 1.15
N GLU A 227 -27.76 -8.25 1.98
CA GLU A 227 -26.81 -9.33 1.81
C GLU A 227 -27.37 -10.43 0.92
N ARG A 228 -26.48 -11.14 0.21
CA ARG A 228 -26.89 -12.27 -0.61
C ARG A 228 -27.13 -13.47 0.31
N PRO A 229 -28.26 -14.18 0.21
CA PRO A 229 -28.46 -15.43 0.94
C PRO A 229 -27.61 -16.56 0.35
N PHE A 230 -27.41 -17.64 1.11
CA PHE A 230 -26.74 -18.85 0.65
C PHE A 230 -27.51 -20.11 1.06
N ASN A 231 -27.86 -20.94 0.08
CA ASN A 231 -28.57 -22.18 0.36
C ASN A 231 -27.57 -23.33 0.58
N HIS A 232 -27.58 -23.93 1.78
CA HIS A 232 -26.69 -25.05 2.13
C HIS A 232 -26.98 -26.35 1.37
N ASP A 233 -28.14 -26.46 0.72
CA ASP A 233 -28.52 -27.59 -0.13
C ASP A 233 -27.87 -27.55 -1.52
N GLY A 234 -27.14 -26.48 -1.85
CA GLY A 234 -26.48 -26.28 -3.13
C GLY A 234 -27.38 -25.71 -4.23
N SER A 235 -28.65 -25.40 -3.93
CA SER A 235 -29.52 -24.67 -4.85
C SER A 235 -29.06 -23.21 -5.00
N ALA A 236 -29.25 -22.64 -6.19
CA ALA A 236 -28.99 -21.22 -6.39
C ALA A 236 -30.15 -20.43 -5.73
N PRO A 237 -29.88 -19.54 -4.77
CA PRO A 237 -30.92 -18.70 -4.19
C PRO A 237 -31.44 -17.69 -5.22
N ASP A 238 -32.70 -17.27 -5.06
CA ASP A 238 -33.24 -16.14 -5.82
C ASP A 238 -32.60 -14.84 -5.32
N LEU A 239 -31.90 -14.15 -6.21
CA LEU A 239 -31.20 -12.90 -5.90
C LEU A 239 -32.00 -11.66 -6.29
N THR A 240 -33.15 -11.82 -6.97
CA THR A 240 -33.94 -10.71 -7.50
C THR A 240 -34.33 -9.70 -6.41
N PRO A 241 -34.87 -10.12 -5.26
CA PRO A 241 -35.25 -9.17 -4.19
C PRO A 241 -34.07 -8.41 -3.60
N VAL A 242 -32.91 -9.07 -3.47
CA VAL A 242 -31.66 -8.46 -2.97
C VAL A 242 -31.10 -7.46 -3.99
N GLN A 243 -31.14 -7.81 -5.28
CA GLN A 243 -30.71 -6.93 -6.36
C GLN A 243 -31.58 -5.67 -6.41
N GLU A 244 -32.90 -5.81 -6.34
CA GLU A 244 -33.82 -4.66 -6.30
C GLU A 244 -33.57 -3.74 -5.10
N ALA A 245 -33.36 -4.31 -3.91
CA ALA A 245 -33.05 -3.53 -2.71
C ALA A 245 -31.72 -2.76 -2.84
N ASN A 246 -30.68 -3.44 -3.35
CA ASN A 246 -29.36 -2.84 -3.52
C ASN A 246 -29.31 -1.82 -4.67
N ASP A 247 -30.04 -2.04 -5.75
CA ASP A 247 -30.15 -1.07 -6.86
C ASP A 247 -30.88 0.20 -6.40
N ALA A 248 -31.94 0.06 -5.60
CA ALA A 248 -32.63 1.20 -5.00
C ALA A 248 -31.72 1.97 -4.02
N LEU A 249 -30.95 1.26 -3.20
CA LEU A 249 -29.95 1.88 -2.30
C LEU A 249 -28.86 2.62 -3.08
N LYS A 250 -28.36 2.03 -4.16
CA LYS A 250 -27.37 2.64 -5.03
C LYS A 250 -27.90 3.92 -5.66
N ALA A 251 -29.14 3.90 -6.17
CA ALA A 251 -29.80 5.08 -6.70
C ALA A 251 -29.94 6.19 -5.64
N ALA A 252 -30.26 5.83 -4.39
CA ALA A 252 -30.31 6.79 -3.28
C ALA A 252 -28.93 7.39 -2.95
N ALA A 253 -27.86 6.59 -2.96
CA ALA A 253 -26.51 7.07 -2.73
C ALA A 253 -25.97 7.94 -3.88
N ASP A 254 -26.30 7.61 -5.12
CA ASP A 254 -25.95 8.41 -6.30
C ASP A 254 -26.69 9.76 -6.28
N ALA A 255 -27.93 9.80 -5.78
CA ALA A 255 -28.70 11.03 -5.61
C ALA A 255 -28.20 11.89 -4.43
N HIS A 256 -27.74 11.25 -3.35
CA HIS A 256 -27.31 11.91 -2.13
C HIS A 256 -25.89 11.46 -1.72
N PRO A 257 -24.84 12.21 -2.11
CA PRO A 257 -23.44 11.85 -1.83
C PRO A 257 -23.08 11.71 -0.35
N ALA A 258 -23.94 12.19 0.56
CA ALA A 258 -23.77 12.01 2.00
C ALA A 258 -24.00 10.55 2.44
N ILE A 259 -24.78 9.78 1.69
CA ILE A 259 -25.12 8.38 1.98
C ILE A 259 -23.90 7.52 1.64
N SER A 260 -23.21 7.03 2.68
CA SER A 260 -22.06 6.13 2.54
C SER A 260 -22.47 4.68 2.77
N ILE A 261 -22.46 3.88 1.70
CA ILE A 261 -22.83 2.46 1.74
C ILE A 261 -21.58 1.59 1.82
N MET A 262 -21.62 0.57 2.69
CA MET A 262 -20.59 -0.46 2.88
C MET A 262 -20.77 -1.60 1.87
N TRP A 263 -20.61 -1.32 0.58
CA TRP A 263 -20.66 -2.34 -0.49
C TRP A 263 -19.71 -3.51 -0.24
N SER A 264 -18.56 -3.24 0.39
CA SER A 264 -17.63 -4.28 0.84
C SER A 264 -18.26 -5.35 1.73
N PHE A 265 -19.35 -5.06 2.46
CA PHE A 265 -20.05 -6.07 3.26
C PHE A 265 -20.76 -7.12 2.40
N SER A 266 -21.30 -6.71 1.24
CA SER A 266 -21.93 -7.63 0.29
C SER A 266 -20.88 -8.45 -0.48
N ASP A 267 -19.70 -7.88 -0.76
CA ASP A 267 -18.61 -8.62 -1.41
C ASP A 267 -17.98 -9.64 -0.45
N MET A 268 -17.97 -9.35 0.87
CA MET A 268 -17.49 -10.30 1.87
C MET A 268 -18.34 -11.58 1.95
N THR A 269 -19.59 -11.54 1.49
CA THR A 269 -20.53 -12.67 1.47
C THR A 269 -20.58 -13.35 0.10
N GLU A 270 -19.43 -13.52 -0.56
CA GLU A 270 -19.32 -14.39 -1.75
C GLU A 270 -19.98 -15.77 -1.49
N PRO A 271 -20.63 -16.40 -2.48
CA PRO A 271 -21.44 -17.61 -2.30
C PRO A 271 -20.58 -18.85 -2.03
N ARG A 272 -20.01 -18.90 -0.83
CA ARG A 272 -19.19 -19.98 -0.29
C ARG A 272 -19.71 -20.32 1.09
N LYS A 273 -19.90 -21.61 1.34
CA LYS A 273 -20.43 -22.15 2.61
C LYS A 273 -19.73 -21.60 3.85
N GLU A 274 -18.42 -21.38 3.78
CA GLU A 274 -17.57 -20.90 4.88
C GLU A 274 -17.84 -19.44 5.28
N MET A 275 -18.47 -18.66 4.40
CA MET A 275 -18.80 -17.24 4.65
C MET A 275 -20.10 -17.07 5.45
N TYR A 276 -20.89 -18.14 5.59
CA TYR A 276 -22.19 -18.12 6.26
C TYR A 276 -22.17 -18.99 7.52
N ALA A 277 -23.04 -18.65 8.47
CA ALA A 277 -23.38 -19.49 9.59
C ALA A 277 -24.18 -20.72 9.12
N ASN A 278 -24.45 -21.64 10.06
CA ASN A 278 -25.15 -22.89 9.78
C ASN A 278 -26.60 -22.71 9.27
N ASP A 279 -27.16 -21.51 9.36
CA ASP A 279 -28.48 -21.18 8.82
C ASP A 279 -28.46 -20.74 7.34
N GLY A 280 -27.30 -20.35 6.81
CA GLY A 280 -27.17 -19.88 5.41
C GLY A 280 -27.65 -18.45 5.18
N ILE A 281 -28.06 -17.77 6.25
CA ILE A 281 -28.60 -16.41 6.22
C ILE A 281 -27.61 -15.47 6.89
N ASN A 282 -27.23 -15.79 8.13
CA ASN A 282 -26.31 -14.96 8.89
C ASN A 282 -24.87 -15.23 8.46
N VAL A 283 -24.03 -14.21 8.55
CA VAL A 283 -22.62 -14.33 8.22
C VAL A 283 -21.82 -15.11 9.27
N SER A 284 -20.72 -15.72 8.83
CA SER A 284 -19.80 -16.40 9.74
C SER A 284 -19.05 -15.42 10.66
N GLY A 285 -18.48 -15.95 11.74
CA GLY A 285 -17.67 -15.16 12.67
C GLY A 285 -16.44 -14.54 11.99
N GLU A 286 -15.86 -15.21 10.99
CA GLU A 286 -14.71 -14.68 10.24
C GLU A 286 -15.11 -13.45 9.42
N VAL A 287 -16.25 -13.51 8.71
CA VAL A 287 -16.79 -12.36 7.98
C VAL A 287 -17.08 -11.20 8.93
N SER A 288 -17.71 -11.47 10.07
CA SER A 288 -17.97 -10.46 11.11
C SER A 288 -16.68 -9.79 11.62
N CYS A 289 -15.62 -10.58 11.83
CA CYS A 289 -14.29 -10.08 12.18
C CYS A 289 -13.71 -9.17 11.09
N ARG A 290 -13.83 -9.54 9.81
CA ARG A 290 -13.34 -8.71 8.69
C ARG A 290 -14.15 -7.43 8.49
N ARG A 291 -15.46 -7.47 8.72
CA ARG A 291 -16.31 -6.27 8.75
C ARG A 291 -15.85 -5.31 9.83
N ALA A 292 -15.61 -5.82 11.05
CA ALA A 292 -15.05 -5.02 12.14
C ALA A 292 -13.68 -4.43 11.79
N ASP A 293 -12.79 -5.20 11.16
CA ASP A 293 -11.49 -4.69 10.69
C ASP A 293 -11.68 -3.52 9.72
N VAL A 294 -12.51 -3.65 8.68
CA VAL A 294 -12.75 -2.59 7.69
C VAL A 294 -13.33 -1.32 8.34
N LEU A 295 -14.29 -1.46 9.25
CA LEU A 295 -14.89 -0.33 9.98
C LEU A 295 -13.86 0.41 10.86
N LEU A 296 -13.05 -0.34 11.60
CA LEU A 296 -12.00 0.22 12.45
C LEU A 296 -10.91 0.88 11.61
N ASN A 297 -10.51 0.27 10.48
CA ASN A 297 -9.56 0.88 9.56
C ASN A 297 -10.09 2.21 9.01
N LEU A 298 -11.37 2.28 8.64
CA LEU A 298 -11.99 3.50 8.14
C LEU A 298 -12.01 4.62 9.19
N ARG A 299 -12.36 4.30 10.45
CA ARG A 299 -12.46 5.33 11.53
C ARG A 299 -11.11 5.69 12.15
N CYS A 300 -10.24 4.71 12.36
CA CYS A 300 -9.13 4.83 13.29
C CYS A 300 -7.75 4.99 12.63
N ASN A 301 -7.58 4.59 11.37
CA ASN A 301 -6.27 4.61 10.72
C ASN A 301 -5.64 6.01 10.64
N ALA A 302 -6.42 7.06 10.42
CA ALA A 302 -5.89 8.41 10.39
C ALA A 302 -5.38 8.87 11.77
N ARG A 303 -5.99 8.42 12.87
CA ARG A 303 -5.59 8.75 14.25
C ARG A 303 -4.39 7.93 14.70
N ILE A 304 -4.44 6.62 14.49
CA ILE A 304 -3.42 5.68 14.95
C ILE A 304 -2.18 5.69 14.03
N GLY A 305 -2.38 5.92 12.73
CA GLY A 305 -1.32 5.88 11.71
C GLY A 305 -0.13 6.84 11.96
N ARG A 306 -0.30 7.80 12.88
CA ARG A 306 0.75 8.74 13.30
C ARG A 306 1.76 8.15 14.28
N TYR A 307 1.43 7.05 14.95
CA TYR A 307 2.32 6.40 15.91
C TYR A 307 3.35 5.52 15.18
N ASP A 308 4.54 5.40 15.77
CA ASP A 308 5.72 4.85 15.11
C ASP A 308 5.55 3.39 14.59
N GLY A 309 4.60 2.63 15.15
CA GLY A 309 4.29 1.25 14.74
C GLY A 309 3.61 1.12 13.36
N PHE A 310 3.01 2.19 12.82
CA PHE A 310 2.26 2.17 11.56
C PHE A 310 3.02 2.78 10.38
N ILE A 311 4.20 3.36 10.63
CA ILE A 311 4.98 4.09 9.62
C ILE A 311 5.29 3.22 8.40
N HIS A 312 5.42 1.89 8.55
CA HIS A 312 5.81 0.96 7.49
C HIS A 312 4.65 0.20 6.84
N LYS A 313 3.39 0.54 7.14
CA LYS A 313 2.23 -0.14 6.57
C LYS A 313 1.50 0.77 5.59
N GLY A 314 1.14 0.19 4.44
CA GLY A 314 0.34 0.85 3.40
C GLY A 314 -1.15 0.80 3.71
N ILE A 315 -1.59 1.48 4.76
CA ILE A 315 -2.95 1.34 5.32
C ILE A 315 -3.98 2.22 4.63
N CYS A 316 -5.15 1.66 4.29
CA CYS A 316 -6.29 2.43 3.78
C CYS A 316 -6.75 3.50 4.76
N CYS A 317 -7.19 4.67 4.29
CA CYS A 317 -7.68 5.76 5.14
C CYS A 317 -6.69 6.19 6.24
N GLY A 318 -5.40 5.98 6.00
CA GLY A 318 -4.33 6.24 6.94
C GLY A 318 -3.51 7.48 6.58
N VAL A 319 -2.82 8.00 7.60
CA VAL A 319 -1.96 9.17 7.48
C VAL A 319 -0.60 8.84 8.08
N TRP A 320 0.48 9.19 7.37
CA TRP A 320 1.84 9.02 7.87
C TRP A 320 2.36 10.31 8.52
N LYS A 321 2.99 10.15 9.69
CA LYS A 321 3.70 11.24 10.36
C LYS A 321 4.87 11.70 9.49
N ARG A 322 4.86 12.97 9.11
CA ARG A 322 5.92 13.57 8.30
C ARG A 322 6.96 14.26 9.17
N ASN A 323 8.24 13.91 8.96
CA ASN A 323 9.37 14.56 9.63
C ASN A 323 9.80 15.82 8.88
N TRP A 324 10.38 16.80 9.57
CA TRP A 324 10.95 18.02 8.97
C TRP A 324 11.98 17.71 7.88
N ILE A 325 12.77 16.64 8.04
CA ILE A 325 13.71 16.16 7.02
C ILE A 325 12.97 15.75 5.74
N GLN A 326 11.84 15.06 5.86
CA GLN A 326 11.03 14.62 4.72
C GLN A 326 10.38 15.81 4.01
N ILE A 327 9.88 16.78 4.78
CA ILE A 327 9.34 18.05 4.24
C ILE A 327 10.43 18.79 3.47
N GLY A 328 11.61 18.97 4.07
CA GLY A 328 12.75 19.62 3.42
C GLY A 328 13.16 18.92 2.13
N PHE A 329 13.22 17.58 2.13
CA PHE A 329 13.57 16.80 0.95
C PHE A 329 12.52 16.95 -0.18
N LEU A 330 11.23 16.94 0.15
CA LEU A 330 10.16 17.18 -0.82
C LEU A 330 10.23 18.60 -1.41
N ILE A 331 10.53 19.62 -0.60
CA ILE A 331 10.72 20.99 -1.09
C ILE A 331 11.92 21.05 -2.05
N ILE A 332 13.04 20.40 -1.71
CA ILE A 332 14.20 20.32 -2.60
C ILE A 332 13.80 19.64 -3.93
N ALA A 333 13.05 18.54 -3.86
CA ALA A 333 12.63 17.80 -5.04
C ALA A 333 11.62 18.54 -5.92
N LEU A 334 10.71 19.32 -5.34
CA LEU A 334 9.61 19.98 -6.05
C LEU A 334 9.92 21.41 -6.48
N ALA A 335 10.72 22.14 -5.70
CA ALA A 335 11.06 23.54 -5.99
C ALA A 335 12.47 23.68 -6.56
N ILE A 336 13.47 23.00 -5.97
CA ILE A 336 14.88 23.20 -6.37
C ILE A 336 15.20 22.40 -7.64
N LEU A 337 14.70 21.18 -7.78
CA LEU A 337 14.96 20.35 -8.97
C LEU A 337 14.51 21.02 -10.28
N PRO A 338 13.29 21.60 -10.38
CA PRO A 338 12.89 22.30 -11.60
C PRO A 338 13.67 23.61 -11.82
N LEU A 339 14.00 24.35 -10.75
CA LEU A 339 14.80 25.58 -10.85
C LEU A 339 16.23 25.30 -11.33
N VAL A 340 16.86 24.25 -10.83
CA VAL A 340 18.20 23.81 -11.26
C VAL A 340 18.17 23.32 -12.70
N LEU A 341 17.09 22.65 -13.12
CA LEU A 341 16.90 22.24 -14.52
C LEU A 341 16.71 23.45 -15.45
N LEU A 342 15.90 24.44 -15.05
CA LEU A 342 15.70 25.67 -15.80
C LEU A 342 17.00 26.48 -15.91
N ALA A 343 17.77 26.58 -14.82
CA ALA A 343 19.09 27.18 -14.82
C ALA A 343 20.06 26.42 -15.74
N TYR A 344 20.06 25.09 -15.70
CA TYR A 344 20.88 24.24 -16.58
C TYR A 344 20.56 24.43 -18.07
N LEU A 345 19.28 24.64 -18.42
CA LEU A 345 18.83 24.81 -19.81
C LEU A 345 18.98 26.25 -20.33
N LYS A 346 18.86 27.27 -19.47
CA LYS A 346 18.85 28.68 -19.89
C LYS A 346 20.09 29.49 -19.55
N LEU A 347 20.90 29.11 -18.56
CA LEU A 347 22.07 29.89 -18.14
C LEU A 347 23.37 29.32 -18.72
N PRO A 348 24.09 30.07 -19.59
CA PRO A 348 25.39 29.64 -20.15
C PRO A 348 26.55 29.66 -19.13
N TYR A 349 26.28 30.04 -17.87
CA TYR A 349 27.29 30.21 -16.81
C TYR A 349 27.66 28.92 -16.06
N LEU A 350 26.95 27.80 -16.28
CA LEU A 350 27.33 26.51 -15.70
C LEU A 350 28.53 25.93 -16.46
N SER A 351 29.71 26.00 -15.84
CA SER A 351 30.93 25.35 -16.32
C SER A 351 30.69 23.87 -16.61
N ASP A 352 31.25 23.37 -17.71
CA ASP A 352 31.13 21.96 -18.12
C ASP A 352 31.60 20.97 -17.05
N ALA A 353 32.50 21.40 -16.15
CA ALA A 353 32.96 20.61 -15.01
C ALA A 353 31.84 20.33 -13.98
N ASN A 354 30.89 21.25 -13.81
CA ASN A 354 29.82 21.15 -12.80
C ASN A 354 28.57 20.43 -13.34
N ARG A 355 28.40 20.38 -14.67
CA ARG A 355 27.29 19.70 -15.32
C ARG A 355 27.08 18.27 -14.83
N PRO A 356 28.07 17.36 -14.80
CA PRO A 356 27.85 15.96 -14.38
C PRO A 356 27.38 15.84 -12.93
N VAL A 357 27.86 16.70 -12.03
CA VAL A 357 27.45 16.73 -10.62
C VAL A 357 25.98 17.11 -10.52
N VAL A 358 25.56 18.16 -11.23
CA VAL A 358 24.15 18.55 -11.30
C VAL A 358 23.28 17.41 -11.83
N ARG A 359 23.71 16.71 -12.89
CA ARG A 359 22.95 15.55 -13.42
C ARG A 359 22.78 14.46 -12.37
N ALA A 360 23.87 14.09 -11.70
CA ALA A 360 23.87 13.06 -10.68
C ALA A 360 22.97 13.43 -9.49
N THR A 361 23.06 14.67 -9.00
CA THR A 361 22.20 15.17 -7.91
C THR A 361 20.74 15.18 -8.33
N CYS A 362 20.41 15.62 -9.54
CA CYS A 362 19.04 15.59 -10.04
C CYS A 362 18.49 14.16 -10.08
N ALA A 363 19.22 13.22 -10.69
CA ALA A 363 18.81 11.83 -10.78
C ALA A 363 18.63 11.20 -9.39
N PHE A 364 19.57 11.45 -8.46
CA PHE A 364 19.50 10.97 -7.09
C PHE A 364 18.26 11.49 -6.36
N THR A 365 18.02 12.80 -6.40
CA THR A 365 16.86 13.42 -5.76
C THR A 365 15.55 12.90 -6.36
N SER A 366 15.47 12.75 -7.68
CA SER A 366 14.29 12.19 -8.34
C SER A 366 14.00 10.75 -7.91
N VAL A 367 15.02 9.89 -7.84
CA VAL A 367 14.85 8.49 -7.41
C VAL A 367 14.36 8.40 -5.97
N VAL A 368 14.98 9.15 -5.06
CA VAL A 368 14.58 9.16 -3.65
C VAL A 368 13.18 9.74 -3.47
N THR A 369 12.82 10.78 -4.24
CA THR A 369 11.47 11.38 -4.21
C THR A 369 10.42 10.40 -4.71
N LEU A 370 10.70 9.72 -5.82
CA LEU A 370 9.81 8.70 -6.36
C LEU A 370 9.60 7.59 -5.34
N GLN A 371 10.67 7.11 -4.70
CA GLN A 371 10.58 6.10 -3.63
C GLN A 371 9.75 6.57 -2.44
N TYR A 372 9.90 7.84 -2.03
CA TYR A 372 9.05 8.43 -1.00
C TYR A 372 7.58 8.48 -1.41
N ILE A 373 7.27 8.95 -2.63
CA ILE A 373 5.89 9.02 -3.12
C ILE A 373 5.29 7.62 -3.20
N THR A 374 6.02 6.62 -3.71
CA THR A 374 5.50 5.25 -3.82
C THR A 374 5.25 4.58 -2.46
N ASP A 375 6.01 4.90 -1.42
CA ASP A 375 5.95 4.18 -0.13
C ASP A 375 5.23 4.95 0.98
N ARG A 376 5.22 6.29 0.94
CA ARG A 376 4.70 7.17 2.00
C ARG A 376 3.57 8.08 1.54
N THR A 377 2.99 7.80 0.37
CA THR A 377 1.78 8.46 -0.11
C THR A 377 0.85 7.45 -0.78
N HIS A 378 -0.44 7.81 -0.86
CA HIS A 378 -1.49 7.00 -1.50
C HIS A 378 -1.57 7.17 -3.02
N VAL A 379 -0.59 7.84 -3.62
CA VAL A 379 -0.61 8.17 -5.05
C VAL A 379 -0.49 6.91 -5.92
N PHE A 380 0.27 5.93 -5.43
CA PHE A 380 0.35 4.61 -6.04
C PHE A 380 -0.46 3.63 -5.21
N GLU A 381 -1.08 2.68 -5.89
CA GLU A 381 -1.80 1.59 -5.24
C GLU A 381 -0.84 0.75 -4.40
N GLN A 382 -1.18 0.60 -3.13
CA GLN A 382 -0.43 -0.19 -2.17
C GLN A 382 -1.14 -1.52 -2.00
N VAL A 383 -0.51 -2.61 -2.39
CA VAL A 383 -1.11 -3.94 -2.29
C VAL A 383 -0.35 -4.77 -1.28
N LYS A 384 -1.09 -5.53 -0.48
CA LYS A 384 -0.51 -6.53 0.41
C LYS A 384 0.27 -7.55 -0.41
N ARG A 385 1.54 -7.75 -0.07
CA ARG A 385 2.34 -8.80 -0.73
C ARG A 385 1.69 -10.16 -0.49
N ILE A 386 1.36 -10.82 -1.58
CA ILE A 386 0.74 -12.14 -1.63
C ILE A 386 1.76 -13.19 -1.13
N PRO A 387 1.33 -14.28 -0.47
CA PRO A 387 2.21 -15.41 -0.14
C PRO A 387 2.90 -16.00 -1.38
N LEU A 388 3.94 -16.80 -1.13
CA LEU A 388 4.79 -17.38 -2.17
C LEU A 388 3.99 -18.25 -3.15
N ASP A 389 3.98 -17.85 -4.42
CA ASP A 389 3.58 -18.67 -5.56
C ASP A 389 4.82 -19.11 -6.34
N LEU A 390 5.05 -20.43 -6.37
CA LEU A 390 6.21 -21.02 -7.05
C LEU A 390 6.18 -20.82 -8.56
N ASN A 391 5.00 -20.76 -9.18
CA ASN A 391 4.88 -20.55 -10.62
C ASN A 391 5.29 -19.11 -10.98
N ASN A 392 4.86 -18.13 -10.19
CA ASN A 392 5.28 -16.75 -10.37
C ASN A 392 6.79 -16.57 -10.10
N LEU A 393 7.32 -17.21 -9.06
CA LEU A 393 8.75 -17.21 -8.80
C LEU A 393 9.55 -17.77 -9.99
N GLY A 394 9.16 -18.94 -10.49
CA GLY A 394 9.80 -19.61 -11.61
C GLY A 394 9.75 -18.79 -12.91
N SER A 395 8.60 -18.17 -13.19
CA SER A 395 8.43 -17.32 -14.38
C SER A 395 9.30 -16.07 -14.33
N MET A 396 9.39 -15.40 -13.17
CA MET A 396 10.29 -14.23 -13.00
C MET A 396 11.77 -14.60 -13.20
N ILE A 397 12.19 -15.76 -12.68
CA ILE A 397 13.57 -16.26 -12.88
C ILE A 397 13.81 -16.56 -14.35
N LEU A 398 12.88 -17.26 -15.01
CA LEU A 398 12.99 -17.61 -16.44
C LEU A 398 13.06 -16.36 -17.32
N ILE A 399 12.18 -15.38 -17.10
CA ILE A 399 12.17 -14.13 -17.86
C ILE A 399 13.49 -13.38 -17.67
N THR A 400 13.96 -13.26 -16.43
CA THR A 400 15.25 -12.63 -16.13
C THR A 400 16.40 -13.35 -16.82
N PHE A 401 16.38 -14.69 -16.82
CA PHE A 401 17.36 -15.50 -17.53
C PHE A 401 17.34 -15.26 -19.03
N VAL A 402 16.16 -15.27 -19.66
CA VAL A 402 16.00 -15.04 -21.10
C VAL A 402 16.45 -13.64 -21.49
N VAL A 403 16.04 -12.61 -20.76
CA VAL A 403 16.46 -11.22 -21.01
C VAL A 403 17.97 -11.06 -20.82
N GLY A 404 18.53 -11.64 -19.75
CA GLY A 404 19.97 -11.64 -19.52
C GLY A 404 20.73 -12.35 -20.64
N ALA A 405 20.30 -13.54 -21.05
CA ALA A 405 20.88 -14.29 -22.16
C ALA A 405 20.81 -13.52 -23.49
N ALA A 406 19.68 -12.87 -23.77
CA ALA A 406 19.50 -12.06 -24.98
C ALA A 406 20.34 -10.76 -24.97
N THR A 407 20.70 -10.26 -23.80
CA THR A 407 21.50 -9.04 -23.63
C THR A 407 23.00 -9.31 -23.48
N LEU A 408 23.42 -10.59 -23.44
CA LEU A 408 24.83 -10.98 -23.37
C LEU A 408 25.59 -10.38 -24.55
N ARG A 409 26.64 -9.62 -24.23
CA ARG A 409 27.53 -9.04 -25.23
C ARG A 409 28.77 -9.92 -25.37
N PRO A 410 29.19 -10.27 -26.60
CA PRO A 410 30.45 -10.93 -26.79
C PRO A 410 31.58 -10.05 -26.25
N CYS A 411 32.46 -10.62 -25.43
CA CYS A 411 33.70 -9.96 -25.04
C CYS A 411 34.55 -9.75 -26.31
N LYS A 412 34.57 -8.53 -26.85
CA LYS A 412 35.43 -8.21 -27.99
C LYS A 412 36.85 -8.00 -27.46
N PRO A 413 37.86 -8.66 -28.03
CA PRO A 413 39.24 -8.40 -27.65
C PRO A 413 39.58 -6.94 -27.99
N VAL A 414 40.21 -6.23 -27.06
CA VAL A 414 40.60 -4.80 -27.17
C VAL A 414 41.47 -4.56 -28.41
N ARG A 415 42.14 -5.60 -28.91
CA ARG A 415 42.98 -5.59 -30.10
C ARG A 415 42.75 -6.85 -30.92
N LYS A 416 42.75 -6.72 -32.26
CA LYS A 416 42.88 -7.86 -33.16
C LYS A 416 44.33 -8.36 -33.08
N PHE A 417 44.53 -9.55 -32.50
CA PHE A 417 45.84 -10.16 -32.39
C PHE A 417 46.37 -10.55 -33.77
N ALA A 418 47.66 -10.30 -34.02
CA ALA A 418 48.30 -10.75 -35.24
C ALA A 418 48.44 -12.29 -35.21
N PRO A 419 48.48 -12.98 -36.37
CA PRO A 419 48.71 -14.42 -36.41
C PRO A 419 50.03 -14.77 -35.68
N GLY A 420 49.96 -15.57 -34.61
CA GLY A 420 51.11 -15.98 -33.80
C GLY A 420 51.37 -15.20 -32.51
N GLU A 421 50.59 -14.14 -32.24
CA GLU A 421 50.68 -13.40 -30.98
C GLU A 421 50.00 -14.20 -29.85
N LYS A 422 50.74 -14.49 -28.77
CA LYS A 422 50.17 -15.20 -27.61
C LYS A 422 49.13 -14.29 -26.94
N PHE A 423 47.93 -14.84 -26.70
CA PHE A 423 46.92 -14.15 -25.92
C PHE A 423 47.49 -13.85 -24.52
N PRO A 424 47.35 -12.61 -24.01
CA PRO A 424 47.74 -12.32 -22.64
C PRO A 424 46.89 -13.18 -21.70
N ASP A 425 47.52 -13.74 -20.66
CA ASP A 425 46.83 -14.55 -19.66
C ASP A 425 45.70 -13.72 -19.04
N GLN A 426 44.50 -14.32 -18.98
CA GLN A 426 43.37 -13.65 -18.34
C GLN A 426 43.65 -13.51 -16.84
N PRO A 427 43.46 -12.32 -16.25
CA PRO A 427 43.63 -12.14 -14.82
C PRO A 427 42.65 -13.04 -14.07
N PHE A 428 43.09 -13.58 -12.93
CA PHE A 428 42.21 -14.33 -12.03
C PHE A 428 41.00 -13.48 -11.64
N LEU A 429 39.80 -13.93 -12.01
CA LEU A 429 38.52 -13.20 -11.92
C LEU A 429 38.50 -11.86 -12.70
N PRO A 430 38.26 -11.90 -14.02
CA PRO A 430 38.11 -10.68 -14.82
C PRO A 430 36.97 -9.81 -14.30
N ARG A 431 37.22 -8.50 -14.23
CA ARG A 431 36.25 -7.52 -13.69
C ARG A 431 34.90 -7.61 -14.40
N ASP A 432 34.89 -7.69 -15.72
CA ASP A 432 33.66 -7.75 -16.52
C ASP A 432 32.80 -8.97 -16.14
N GLN A 433 33.40 -10.15 -15.96
CA GLN A 433 32.69 -11.35 -15.52
C GLN A 433 32.15 -11.20 -14.08
N THR A 434 32.95 -10.62 -13.18
CA THR A 434 32.50 -10.43 -11.79
C THR A 434 31.38 -9.40 -11.67
N ASP A 435 31.36 -8.37 -12.52
CA ASP A 435 30.32 -7.34 -12.51
C ASP A 435 29.00 -7.90 -13.12
N GLU A 436 29.08 -8.73 -14.17
CA GLU A 436 27.92 -9.50 -14.67
C GLU A 436 27.35 -10.44 -13.60
N TRP A 437 28.22 -11.21 -12.93
CA TRP A 437 27.79 -12.12 -11.86
C TRP A 437 27.12 -11.37 -10.71
N LYS A 438 27.63 -10.20 -10.31
CA LYS A 438 26.97 -9.33 -9.32
C LYS A 438 25.59 -8.87 -9.76
N GLY A 439 25.39 -8.59 -11.05
CA GLY A 439 24.09 -8.25 -11.61
C GLY A 439 23.08 -9.40 -11.48
N TRP A 440 23.48 -10.62 -11.85
CA TRP A 440 22.66 -11.83 -11.67
C TRP A 440 22.28 -12.07 -10.22
N MET A 441 23.24 -11.93 -9.31
CA MET A 441 23.00 -12.03 -7.87
C MET A 441 21.98 -10.99 -7.39
N GLN A 442 22.09 -9.72 -7.82
CA GLN A 442 21.14 -8.66 -7.48
C GLN A 442 19.71 -8.98 -7.95
N ALA A 443 19.56 -9.47 -9.19
CA ALA A 443 18.26 -9.83 -9.72
C ALA A 443 17.60 -10.96 -8.91
N LEU A 444 18.35 -12.02 -8.59
CA LEU A 444 17.87 -13.14 -7.76
C LEU A 444 17.45 -12.67 -6.36
N ILE A 445 18.24 -11.79 -5.73
CA ILE A 445 17.92 -11.22 -4.42
C ILE A 445 16.59 -10.44 -4.47
N ILE A 446 16.37 -9.65 -5.51
CA ILE A 446 15.12 -8.88 -5.67
C ILE A 446 13.94 -9.83 -5.84
N ILE A 447 14.04 -10.82 -6.74
CA ILE A 447 12.99 -11.81 -7.01
C ILE A 447 12.62 -12.57 -5.72
N TYR A 448 13.62 -12.95 -4.92
CA TYR A 448 13.43 -13.62 -3.63
C TYR A 448 12.62 -12.77 -2.65
N HIS A 449 12.99 -11.50 -2.46
CA HIS A 449 12.31 -10.62 -1.51
C HIS A 449 10.93 -10.15 -2.02
N TYR A 450 10.74 -10.11 -3.33
CA TYR A 450 9.45 -9.78 -3.94
C TYR A 450 8.40 -10.87 -3.65
N ASN A 451 8.75 -12.13 -3.86
CA ASN A 451 7.83 -13.28 -3.73
C ASN A 451 7.67 -13.81 -2.29
N MET A 452 8.18 -13.12 -1.27
CA MET A 452 8.14 -13.60 0.11
C MET A 452 8.73 -15.00 0.32
N ALA A 453 9.71 -15.40 -0.49
CA ALA A 453 10.18 -16.78 -0.53
C ALA A 453 10.82 -17.27 0.79
N TRP A 454 11.22 -16.35 1.68
CA TRP A 454 11.68 -16.68 3.04
C TRP A 454 10.62 -17.30 3.94
N ARG A 455 9.32 -17.25 3.58
CA ARG A 455 8.22 -17.82 4.38
C ARG A 455 7.82 -19.24 3.97
N GLY A 456 8.34 -19.77 2.87
CA GLY A 456 7.86 -21.05 2.35
C GLY A 456 8.83 -21.83 1.43
N ALA A 457 10.03 -21.31 1.17
CA ALA A 457 11.04 -22.00 0.35
C ALA A 457 12.42 -21.98 1.03
N ASP A 458 12.60 -22.87 2.01
CA ASP A 458 13.86 -22.97 2.76
C ASP A 458 15.06 -23.29 1.86
N TRP A 459 14.88 -24.18 0.87
CA TRP A 459 15.91 -24.50 -0.13
C TRP A 459 16.39 -23.24 -0.90
N PHE A 460 15.48 -22.29 -1.17
CA PHE A 460 15.81 -21.07 -1.88
C PHE A 460 16.46 -20.04 -0.96
N TRP A 461 16.12 -20.05 0.33
CA TRP A 461 16.79 -19.24 1.35
C TRP A 461 18.29 -19.59 1.46
N GLU A 462 18.65 -20.88 1.40
CA GLU A 462 20.06 -21.31 1.41
C GLU A 462 20.84 -20.77 0.20
N ILE A 463 20.25 -20.86 -0.99
CA ILE A 463 20.83 -20.32 -2.24
C ILE A 463 21.07 -18.82 -2.14
N ILE A 464 20.12 -18.07 -1.58
CA ILE A 464 20.24 -16.61 -1.41
C ILE A 464 21.29 -16.25 -0.37
N ARG A 465 21.47 -17.05 0.68
CA ARG A 465 22.57 -16.88 1.64
C ARG A 465 23.94 -17.07 0.98
N LEU A 466 24.11 -18.13 0.18
CA LEU A 466 25.33 -18.38 -0.59
C LEU A 466 25.59 -17.25 -1.60
N THR A 467 24.53 -16.79 -2.26
CA THR A 467 24.57 -15.64 -3.18
C THR A 467 25.06 -14.38 -2.49
N MET A 468 24.51 -14.04 -1.31
CA MET A 468 24.93 -12.86 -0.55
C MET A 468 26.38 -12.97 -0.06
N ALA A 469 26.80 -14.15 0.43
CA ALA A 469 28.18 -14.39 0.86
C ALA A 469 29.16 -14.25 -0.33
N SER A 470 28.82 -14.82 -1.49
CA SER A 470 29.60 -14.70 -2.72
C SER A 470 29.72 -13.25 -3.19
N TYR A 471 28.64 -12.48 -3.09
CA TYR A 471 28.66 -11.05 -3.40
C TYR A 471 29.64 -10.32 -2.47
N LEU A 472 29.53 -10.51 -1.15
CA LEU A 472 30.44 -9.87 -0.19
C LEU A 472 31.89 -10.24 -0.44
N PHE A 473 32.16 -11.52 -0.75
CA PHE A 473 33.49 -11.99 -1.13
C PHE A 473 34.02 -11.25 -2.36
N LEU A 474 33.24 -11.14 -3.44
CA LEU A 474 33.67 -10.42 -4.65
C LEU A 474 33.88 -8.92 -4.41
N THR A 475 33.09 -8.29 -3.54
CA THR A 475 33.30 -6.89 -3.13
C THR A 475 34.60 -6.75 -2.34
N GLY A 476 34.83 -7.59 -1.35
CA GLY A 476 36.05 -7.61 -0.54
C GLY A 476 37.30 -7.89 -1.39
N PHE A 477 37.26 -8.91 -2.24
CA PHE A 477 38.32 -9.25 -3.18
C PHE A 477 38.72 -8.06 -4.06
N GLY A 478 37.74 -7.34 -4.63
CA GLY A 478 38.00 -6.15 -5.42
C GLY A 478 38.70 -5.03 -4.64
N HIS A 479 38.34 -4.83 -3.37
CA HIS A 479 39.02 -3.87 -2.51
C HIS A 479 40.44 -4.32 -2.17
N THR A 480 40.65 -5.60 -1.83
CA THR A 480 41.96 -6.17 -1.50
C THR A 480 42.92 -6.09 -2.69
N VAL A 481 42.49 -6.51 -3.89
CA VAL A 481 43.31 -6.44 -5.10
C VAL A 481 43.71 -4.99 -5.40
N TYR A 482 42.78 -4.04 -5.23
CA TYR A 482 43.10 -2.63 -5.40
C TYR A 482 44.16 -2.17 -4.40
N PHE A 483 44.06 -2.54 -3.12
CA PHE A 483 45.05 -2.17 -2.11
C PHE A 483 46.43 -2.75 -2.41
N LEU A 484 46.49 -4.01 -2.84
CA LEU A 484 47.75 -4.66 -3.20
C LEU A 484 48.40 -4.03 -4.44
N GLN A 485 47.60 -3.67 -5.45
CA GLN A 485 48.11 -3.13 -6.72
C GLN A 485 48.40 -1.63 -6.67
N LYS A 486 47.53 -0.83 -6.06
CA LYS A 486 47.61 0.64 -6.06
C LYS A 486 48.26 1.22 -4.80
N LYS A 487 48.35 0.44 -3.71
CA LYS A 487 48.95 0.85 -2.42
C LYS A 487 48.39 2.18 -1.87
N ASP A 488 47.13 2.50 -2.19
CA ASP A 488 46.47 3.71 -1.73
C ASP A 488 45.62 3.42 -0.49
N PHE A 489 46.17 3.77 0.68
CA PHE A 489 45.54 3.70 2.00
C PHE A 489 45.08 5.07 2.49
N SER A 490 44.89 6.03 1.59
CA SER A 490 44.49 7.38 1.96
C SER A 490 43.13 7.40 2.65
N ALA A 491 43.00 8.25 3.68
CA ALA A 491 41.70 8.61 4.26
C ALA A 491 40.71 9.11 3.20
N LYS A 492 41.20 9.71 2.10
CA LYS A 492 40.37 10.12 0.96
C LYS A 492 39.64 8.94 0.32
N ARG A 493 40.33 7.80 0.14
CA ARG A 493 39.73 6.59 -0.44
C ARG A 493 38.71 5.98 0.52
N PHE A 494 39.05 5.90 1.81
CA PHE A 494 38.14 5.42 2.84
C PHE A 494 36.82 6.21 2.81
N VAL A 495 36.89 7.54 2.89
CA VAL A 495 35.71 8.41 2.85
C VAL A 495 34.91 8.23 1.56
N ASN A 496 35.58 8.13 0.41
CA ASN A 496 34.90 7.92 -0.87
C ASN A 496 34.13 6.59 -0.92
N VAL A 497 34.73 5.49 -0.44
CA VAL A 497 34.05 4.19 -0.38
C VAL A 497 32.87 4.23 0.60
N MET A 498 33.06 4.84 1.77
CA MET A 498 32.00 4.96 2.78
C MET A 498 30.79 5.75 2.24
N ILE A 499 31.04 6.89 1.59
CA ILE A 499 29.99 7.70 0.95
C ILE A 499 29.32 6.90 -0.16
N ARG A 500 30.09 6.31 -1.07
CA ARG A 500 29.53 5.57 -2.21
C ARG A 500 28.61 4.44 -1.79
N THR A 501 28.99 3.69 -0.75
CA THR A 501 28.22 2.53 -0.28
C THR A 501 27.00 2.94 0.54
N ASN A 502 27.07 4.05 1.29
CA ASN A 502 26.04 4.40 2.27
C ASN A 502 25.16 5.60 1.91
N LEU A 503 25.50 6.40 0.90
CA LEU A 503 24.76 7.63 0.57
C LEU A 503 23.27 7.35 0.32
N LEU A 504 22.95 6.39 -0.54
CA LEU A 504 21.56 6.01 -0.83
C LEU A 504 20.81 5.40 0.37
N PRO A 505 21.30 4.32 1.02
CA PRO A 505 20.56 3.68 2.11
C PRO A 505 20.41 4.59 3.34
N ILE A 506 21.38 5.44 3.65
CA ILE A 506 21.24 6.43 4.73
C ILE A 506 20.19 7.47 4.35
N THR A 507 20.25 8.00 3.13
CA THR A 507 19.25 8.97 2.66
C THR A 507 17.85 8.38 2.71
N LEU A 508 17.67 7.13 2.27
CA LEU A 508 16.39 6.44 2.32
C LEU A 508 15.94 6.13 3.74
N ALA A 509 16.84 5.76 4.64
CA ALA A 509 16.51 5.60 6.06
C ALA A 509 15.88 6.88 6.64
N TYR A 510 16.47 8.04 6.36
CA TYR A 510 15.94 9.32 6.82
C TYR A 510 14.65 9.73 6.09
N VAL A 511 14.60 9.60 4.76
CA VAL A 511 13.45 10.02 3.96
C VAL A 511 12.25 9.11 4.17
N LEU A 512 12.44 7.81 4.35
CA LEU A 512 11.34 6.87 4.61
C LEU A 512 11.03 6.71 6.11
N GLY A 513 11.82 7.34 7.00
CA GLY A 513 11.69 7.16 8.44
C GLY A 513 11.93 5.73 8.89
N THR A 514 12.83 5.01 8.20
CA THR A 514 13.16 3.60 8.46
C THR A 514 14.52 3.48 9.13
N ARG A 515 14.77 2.34 9.78
CA ARG A 515 16.08 2.06 10.39
C ARG A 515 17.08 1.65 9.32
N TRP A 516 18.26 2.27 9.31
CA TRP A 516 19.34 1.95 8.35
C TRP A 516 19.72 0.47 8.34
N VAL A 517 19.64 -0.21 9.49
CA VAL A 517 19.94 -1.65 9.63
C VAL A 517 19.03 -2.54 8.76
N LEU A 518 17.85 -2.06 8.34
CA LEU A 518 16.99 -2.78 7.40
C LEU A 518 17.66 -2.95 6.02
N TYR A 519 18.60 -2.07 5.66
CA TYR A 519 19.48 -2.21 4.50
C TYR A 519 20.73 -3.05 4.84
N TYR A 520 20.49 -4.23 5.42
CA TYR A 520 21.52 -5.06 6.07
C TYR A 520 22.75 -5.33 5.20
N TYR A 521 22.58 -5.50 3.89
CA TYR A 521 23.69 -5.75 2.96
C TYR A 521 24.70 -4.59 2.97
N MET A 522 24.21 -3.34 2.98
CA MET A 522 25.08 -2.15 2.99
C MET A 522 25.78 -1.98 4.34
N ALA A 523 25.07 -2.27 5.44
CA ALA A 523 25.67 -2.30 6.77
C ALA A 523 26.77 -3.35 6.88
N LEU A 524 26.54 -4.55 6.34
CA LEU A 524 27.49 -5.66 6.36
C LEU A 524 28.72 -5.37 5.48
N SER A 525 28.51 -4.83 4.28
CA SER A 525 29.60 -4.39 3.39
C SER A 525 30.47 -3.32 4.05
N THR A 526 29.84 -2.35 4.74
CA THR A 526 30.53 -1.30 5.49
C THR A 526 31.35 -1.89 6.64
N PHE A 527 30.77 -2.79 7.42
CA PHE A 527 31.45 -3.46 8.52
C PHE A 527 32.70 -4.21 8.04
N TRP A 528 32.55 -5.06 7.01
CA TRP A 528 33.67 -5.84 6.47
C TRP A 528 34.74 -4.98 5.81
N TYR A 529 34.36 -3.85 5.19
CA TYR A 529 35.33 -2.89 4.67
C TYR A 529 36.15 -2.23 5.79
N CYS A 530 35.53 -1.90 6.92
CA CYS A 530 36.24 -1.37 8.09
C CYS A 530 37.16 -2.41 8.75
N VAL A 531 36.71 -3.66 8.86
CA VAL A 531 37.46 -4.76 9.49
C VAL A 531 38.62 -5.27 8.63
N SER A 532 38.52 -5.10 7.30
CA SER A 532 39.58 -5.51 6.38
C SER A 532 40.91 -4.89 6.81
N PRO A 533 41.98 -5.70 7.00
CA PRO A 533 43.24 -5.21 7.55
C PRO A 533 43.82 -4.12 6.65
N TRP A 534 43.91 -2.91 7.20
CA TRP A 534 44.69 -1.81 6.67
C TRP A 534 46.15 -2.10 7.06
N PRO A 535 47.06 -2.38 6.11
CA PRO A 535 48.47 -2.51 6.41
C PRO A 535 49.07 -1.19 6.92
#